data_AF-V9IBB0-F1
#
_entry.id   AF-V9IBB0-F1
#
_cell.length_a   1.000
_cell.length_b   1.000
_cell.length_c   1.000
_cell.angle_alpha   90.00
_cell.angle_beta   90.00
_cell.angle_gamma   90.00
#
_symmetry.space_group_name_H-M   'P 1'
#
loop_
_entity.id
_entity.type
_entity.pdbx_description
1 polymer ?
#
loop_
_entity_poly.entity_id
_entity_poly.type
_entity_poly.pdbx_seq_one_letter_code
_entity_poly.pdbx_strand_id
1 'polypeptide(L)'
;MNYVDRKIKEVVQLTENFFGDNSTAYIFTSDHGMTDWGSHGSGSTDETETPFIVWGAGINTFNFRQNIEQIDITPLISTLIGAPIPINNEGVLPWQYLNVTDLKYINYALLNNLKQLTYQVKANHKMNCEDNEYADWREIELDNKIITLDKDLETADLNERLKEIINSIKLAKKSLLYFRQYQRTRFLLYLSIMWLGWIISLFFKITGVNRPVIHSFILLITNIVFLISIITIFIMYKDCNNWRLSYYTFLAIVSLWLVIRNAIIYTIKLKICNNKYYWTLIAEIIFLLVIMFIGLTYRSVLSIGMLSIILTQKIVLKNTKNLFFWTALSLAVFPLLPVVEPYPRIYIV
;
A
#
# COMPACT_ATOMS: atom_id res chain seq x y z
N MET A 1 6.70 -12.49 -31.65
CA MET A 1 7.04 -11.06 -31.56
C MET A 1 6.99 -10.29 -32.88
N ASN A 2 7.12 -10.93 -34.05
CA ASN A 2 7.35 -10.23 -35.33
C ASN A 2 6.22 -9.31 -35.84
N TYR A 3 4.96 -9.50 -35.40
CA TYR A 3 3.85 -8.67 -35.90
C TYR A 3 3.91 -7.25 -35.34
N VAL A 4 4.02 -7.12 -34.01
CA VAL A 4 4.04 -5.81 -33.33
C VAL A 4 5.28 -5.02 -33.75
N ASP A 5 6.44 -5.65 -33.79
CA ASP A 5 7.68 -5.04 -34.25
C ASP A 5 7.57 -4.49 -35.69
N ARG A 6 7.00 -5.28 -36.61
CA ARG A 6 6.73 -4.81 -37.99
C ARG A 6 5.79 -3.60 -38.01
N LYS A 7 4.76 -3.60 -37.16
CA LYS A 7 3.82 -2.46 -37.06
C LYS A 7 4.46 -1.23 -36.45
N ILE A 8 5.35 -1.37 -35.47
CA ILE A 8 6.16 -0.26 -34.95
C ILE A 8 7.01 0.32 -36.07
N LYS A 9 7.69 -0.51 -36.85
CA LYS A 9 8.48 -0.05 -38.00
C LYS A 9 7.65 0.72 -39.02
N GLU A 10 6.46 0.22 -39.37
CA GLU A 10 5.52 0.91 -40.27
C GLU A 10 5.12 2.28 -39.70
N VAL A 11 4.77 2.36 -38.41
CA VAL A 11 4.38 3.62 -37.75
C VAL A 11 5.53 4.62 -37.74
N VAL A 12 6.74 4.21 -37.36
CA VAL A 12 7.93 5.07 -37.37
C VAL A 12 8.19 5.61 -38.78
N GLN A 13 8.14 4.76 -39.81
CA GLN A 13 8.33 5.20 -41.20
C GLN A 13 7.26 6.19 -41.66
N LEU A 14 5.99 5.97 -41.30
CA LEU A 14 4.92 6.89 -41.63
C LEU A 14 5.10 8.26 -40.96
N THR A 15 5.49 8.27 -39.68
CA THR A 15 5.75 9.50 -38.92
C THR A 15 6.92 10.28 -39.52
N GLU A 16 8.07 9.63 -39.74
CA GLU A 16 9.25 10.30 -40.32
C GLU A 16 8.99 10.82 -41.74
N ASN A 17 8.26 10.08 -42.58
CA ASN A 17 7.89 10.53 -43.93
C ASN A 17 6.92 11.72 -43.93
N PHE A 18 6.05 11.82 -42.91
CA PHE A 18 5.08 12.89 -42.80
C PHE A 18 5.71 14.20 -42.31
N PHE A 19 6.52 14.16 -41.24
CA PHE A 19 7.13 15.36 -40.66
C PHE A 19 8.43 15.76 -41.36
N GLY A 20 9.29 14.80 -41.71
CA GLY A 20 10.51 15.02 -42.50
C GLY A 20 11.57 15.92 -41.85
N ASP A 21 11.53 16.12 -40.53
CA ASP A 21 12.37 17.09 -39.81
C ASP A 21 13.29 16.44 -38.75
N ASN A 22 13.24 15.12 -38.57
CA ASN A 22 13.97 14.37 -37.54
C ASN A 22 13.74 14.91 -36.11
N SER A 23 12.61 15.57 -35.84
CA SER A 23 12.32 16.20 -34.54
C SER A 23 11.46 15.32 -33.61
N THR A 24 11.14 14.10 -34.03
CA THR A 24 10.28 13.19 -33.26
C THR A 24 11.08 12.40 -32.22
N ALA A 25 10.56 12.36 -30.99
CA ALA A 25 11.01 11.45 -29.94
C ALA A 25 10.00 10.30 -29.80
N TYR A 26 10.49 9.08 -29.65
CA TYR A 26 9.70 7.87 -29.51
C TYR A 26 9.89 7.26 -28.12
N ILE A 27 8.79 6.81 -27.54
CA ILE A 27 8.77 6.06 -26.29
C ILE A 27 7.93 4.81 -26.53
N PHE A 28 8.53 3.64 -26.36
CA PHE A 28 7.87 2.35 -26.43
C PHE A 28 7.86 1.73 -25.03
N THR A 29 6.67 1.39 -24.56
CA THR A 29 6.45 0.74 -23.26
C THR A 29 5.18 -0.10 -23.24
N SER A 30 4.93 -0.79 -22.13
CA SER A 30 3.69 -1.52 -21.83
C SER A 30 3.09 -1.00 -20.51
N ASP A 31 1.78 -1.17 -20.35
CA ASP A 31 1.06 -0.87 -19.11
C ASP A 31 1.37 -1.90 -18.00
N HIS A 32 1.47 -3.17 -18.38
CA HIS A 32 1.89 -4.25 -17.51
C HIS A 32 2.63 -5.35 -18.29
N GLY A 33 3.26 -6.25 -17.54
CA GLY A 33 3.82 -7.49 -18.05
C GLY A 33 2.77 -8.60 -18.12
N MET A 34 3.20 -9.83 -18.38
CA MET A 34 2.33 -11.00 -18.46
C MET A 34 3.15 -12.23 -18.07
N THR A 35 2.56 -13.07 -17.22
CA THR A 35 3.13 -14.40 -16.92
C THR A 35 2.98 -15.36 -18.10
N ASP A 36 3.81 -16.41 -18.16
CA ASP A 36 3.77 -17.42 -19.23
C ASP A 36 2.40 -18.15 -19.36
N TRP A 37 1.60 -18.18 -18.30
CA TRP A 37 0.26 -18.78 -18.30
C TRP A 37 -0.87 -17.77 -18.56
N GLY A 38 -0.54 -16.54 -18.95
CA GLY A 38 -1.52 -15.53 -19.35
C GLY A 38 -2.22 -14.80 -18.20
N SER A 39 -1.58 -14.73 -17.03
CA SER A 39 -2.04 -13.89 -15.90
C SER A 39 -1.30 -12.56 -15.84
N HIS A 40 -2.02 -11.53 -15.41
CA HIS A 40 -1.52 -10.21 -15.04
C HIS A 40 -2.32 -9.65 -13.85
N GLY A 41 -1.83 -8.57 -13.22
CA GLY A 41 -2.51 -7.88 -12.13
C GLY A 41 -2.17 -8.38 -10.72
N SER A 42 -1.27 -9.36 -10.61
CA SER A 42 -0.61 -9.69 -9.35
C SER A 42 0.68 -8.87 -9.16
N GLY A 43 1.50 -9.19 -8.16
CA GLY A 43 2.72 -8.45 -7.79
C GLY A 43 4.03 -9.05 -8.30
N SER A 44 3.99 -10.05 -9.19
CA SER A 44 5.20 -10.70 -9.68
C SER A 44 6.02 -9.78 -10.61
N THR A 45 7.32 -10.03 -10.75
CA THR A 45 8.18 -9.26 -11.67
C THR A 45 7.74 -9.41 -13.11
N ASP A 46 7.26 -10.60 -13.50
CA ASP A 46 6.78 -10.86 -14.87
C ASP A 46 5.53 -10.04 -15.22
N GLU A 47 4.77 -9.59 -14.22
CA GLU A 47 3.57 -8.78 -14.38
C GLU A 47 3.82 -7.29 -14.19
N THR A 48 4.86 -6.91 -13.44
CA THR A 48 5.15 -5.52 -13.06
C THR A 48 6.28 -4.89 -13.85
N GLU A 49 7.26 -5.67 -14.32
CA GLU A 49 8.31 -5.20 -15.21
C GLU A 49 7.80 -5.09 -16.65
N THR A 50 7.98 -3.92 -17.26
CA THR A 50 7.58 -3.65 -18.64
C THR A 50 8.79 -3.24 -19.47
N PRO A 51 8.78 -3.54 -20.79
CA PRO A 51 9.82 -3.02 -21.66
C PRO A 51 9.76 -1.49 -21.66
N PHE A 52 10.91 -0.84 -21.67
CA PHE A 52 11.00 0.61 -21.85
C PHE A 52 12.14 0.91 -22.82
N ILE A 53 11.79 1.49 -23.97
CA ILE A 53 12.74 1.84 -25.03
C ILE A 53 12.43 3.26 -25.47
N VAL A 54 13.46 4.11 -25.53
CA VAL A 54 13.33 5.50 -25.98
C VAL A 54 14.40 5.82 -27.02
N TRP A 55 14.02 6.57 -28.05
CA TRP A 55 14.93 7.00 -29.13
C TRP A 55 14.40 8.24 -29.85
N GLY A 56 15.21 8.80 -30.76
CA GLY A 56 14.84 9.97 -31.55
C GLY A 56 15.34 11.29 -30.96
N ALA A 57 14.67 12.38 -31.29
CA ALA A 57 15.08 13.73 -30.92
C ALA A 57 15.16 13.93 -29.39
N GLY A 58 16.20 14.63 -28.93
CA GLY A 58 16.40 14.95 -27.51
C GLY A 58 16.78 13.78 -26.61
N ILE A 59 16.76 12.54 -27.12
CA ILE A 59 17.16 11.34 -26.38
C ILE A 59 18.66 11.09 -26.54
N ASN A 60 19.30 10.72 -25.45
CA ASN A 60 20.69 10.31 -25.47
C ASN A 60 20.85 8.86 -25.91
N THR A 61 21.88 8.59 -26.70
CA THR A 61 22.23 7.23 -27.12
C THR A 61 23.33 6.71 -26.20
N PHE A 62 22.93 5.94 -25.18
CA PHE A 62 23.88 5.26 -24.30
C PHE A 62 23.68 3.75 -24.33
N ASN A 63 24.79 3.00 -24.24
CA ASN A 63 24.80 1.53 -24.31
C ASN A 63 24.57 0.84 -22.95
N PHE A 64 24.04 1.54 -21.94
CA PHE A 64 23.77 0.94 -20.62
C PHE A 64 22.27 0.89 -20.33
N ARG A 65 21.82 -0.22 -19.75
CA ARG A 65 20.45 -0.38 -19.26
C ARG A 65 20.28 0.44 -17.98
N GLN A 66 19.24 1.27 -17.93
CA GLN A 66 18.79 1.94 -16.71
C GLN A 66 17.33 1.62 -16.44
N ASN A 67 17.07 1.05 -15.27
CA ASN A 67 15.69 0.83 -14.82
C ASN A 67 15.09 2.16 -14.33
N ILE A 68 13.80 2.35 -14.63
CA ILE A 68 12.99 3.47 -14.16
C ILE A 68 11.67 2.93 -13.64
N GLU A 69 10.96 3.74 -12.85
CA GLU A 69 9.58 3.43 -12.50
C GLU A 69 8.64 3.87 -13.63
N GLN A 70 7.53 3.18 -13.85
CA GLN A 70 6.57 3.57 -14.91
C GLN A 70 6.08 5.02 -14.77
N ILE A 71 5.97 5.51 -13.54
CA ILE A 71 5.56 6.90 -13.24
C ILE A 71 6.58 7.94 -13.72
N ASP A 72 7.85 7.56 -13.90
CA ASP A 72 8.95 8.42 -14.36
C ASP A 72 8.85 8.76 -15.86
N ILE A 73 8.01 8.04 -16.62
CA ILE A 73 7.72 8.33 -18.03
C ILE A 73 7.01 9.68 -18.19
N THR A 74 6.16 10.06 -17.24
CA THR A 74 5.41 11.32 -17.27
C THR A 74 6.34 12.56 -17.32
N PRO A 75 7.26 12.75 -16.36
CA PRO A 75 8.16 13.90 -16.39
C PRO A 75 9.15 13.84 -17.56
N LEU A 76 9.49 12.65 -18.06
CA LEU A 76 10.28 12.49 -19.28
C LEU A 76 9.56 13.07 -20.50
N ILE A 77 8.30 12.68 -20.75
CA ILE A 77 7.49 13.22 -21.86
C ILE A 77 7.36 14.72 -21.75
N SER A 78 6.98 15.25 -20.57
CA SER A 78 6.83 16.69 -20.36
C SER A 78 8.11 17.45 -20.67
N THR A 79 9.26 16.89 -20.30
CA THR A 79 10.56 17.49 -20.59
C THR A 79 10.82 17.48 -22.10
N LEU A 80 10.68 16.34 -22.77
CA LEU A 80 10.94 16.21 -24.22
C LEU A 80 10.11 17.19 -25.07
N ILE A 81 8.85 17.41 -24.70
CA ILE A 81 7.96 18.33 -25.45
C ILE A 81 8.00 19.77 -24.94
N GLY A 82 8.83 20.08 -23.93
CA GLY A 82 8.92 21.41 -23.32
C GLY A 82 7.65 21.86 -22.59
N ALA A 83 6.81 20.93 -22.12
CA ALA A 83 5.60 21.23 -21.38
C ALA A 83 5.84 21.26 -19.86
N PRO A 84 5.03 22.03 -19.09
CA PRO A 84 5.03 21.93 -17.63
C PRO A 84 4.77 20.49 -17.16
N ILE A 85 5.47 20.06 -16.12
CA ILE A 85 5.26 18.74 -15.53
C ILE A 85 3.84 18.69 -14.91
N PRO A 86 3.02 17.68 -15.22
CA PRO A 86 1.65 17.56 -14.74
C PRO A 86 1.53 17.68 -13.22
N ILE A 87 0.48 18.34 -12.75
CA ILE A 87 0.26 18.64 -11.33
C ILE A 87 0.12 17.39 -10.46
N ASN A 88 -0.23 16.23 -11.02
CA ASN A 88 -0.35 14.95 -10.30
C ASN A 88 0.90 14.08 -10.44
N ASN A 89 1.97 14.57 -11.08
CA ASN A 89 3.18 13.80 -11.25
C ASN A 89 3.88 13.57 -9.91
N GLU A 90 4.22 12.31 -9.65
CA GLU A 90 5.11 11.91 -8.55
C GLU A 90 6.35 11.14 -9.04
N GLY A 91 6.55 11.06 -10.36
CA GLY A 91 7.71 10.46 -10.98
C GLY A 91 8.93 11.37 -10.88
N VAL A 92 10.10 10.74 -10.89
CA VAL A 92 11.40 11.38 -10.96
C VAL A 92 11.81 11.46 -12.42
N LEU A 93 12.25 12.62 -12.89
CA LEU A 93 12.75 12.77 -14.27
C LEU A 93 13.99 11.87 -14.48
N PRO A 94 13.94 10.87 -15.38
CA PRO A 94 15.08 10.01 -15.66
C PRO A 94 16.03 10.70 -16.64
N TRP A 95 16.68 11.76 -16.16
CA TRP A 95 17.45 12.73 -16.93
C TRP A 95 18.61 12.12 -17.74
N GLN A 96 19.09 10.93 -17.39
CA GLN A 96 20.14 10.24 -18.13
C GLN A 96 19.72 9.84 -19.56
N TYR A 97 18.41 9.71 -19.81
CA TYR A 97 17.87 9.49 -21.15
C TYR A 97 17.83 10.77 -21.99
N LEU A 98 18.01 11.95 -21.40
CA LEU A 98 18.05 13.21 -22.13
C LEU A 98 19.45 13.46 -22.67
N ASN A 99 19.54 14.07 -23.85
CA ASN A 99 20.81 14.45 -24.43
C ASN A 99 21.60 15.38 -23.49
N VAL A 100 22.73 14.89 -22.98
CA VAL A 100 23.52 15.53 -21.91
C VAL A 100 24.29 16.76 -22.39
N THR A 101 24.28 17.07 -23.69
CA THR A 101 24.97 18.25 -24.24
C THR A 101 24.48 19.57 -23.65
N ASP A 102 23.26 19.62 -23.10
CA ASP A 102 22.71 20.79 -22.40
C ASP A 102 22.45 20.49 -20.91
N LEU A 103 23.53 20.46 -20.14
CA LEU A 103 23.47 20.28 -18.69
C LEU A 103 22.68 21.40 -17.98
N LYS A 104 22.64 22.60 -18.57
CA LYS A 104 21.87 23.73 -18.04
C LYS A 104 20.37 23.43 -18.14
N TYR A 105 19.90 22.97 -19.30
CA TYR A 105 18.53 22.51 -19.50
C TYR A 105 18.15 21.37 -18.55
N ILE A 106 19.02 20.36 -18.40
CA ILE A 106 18.79 19.23 -17.48
C ILE A 106 18.61 19.72 -16.03
N ASN A 107 19.45 20.65 -15.58
CA ASN A 107 19.34 21.26 -14.26
C ASN A 107 17.98 21.99 -14.08
N TYR A 108 17.52 22.74 -15.08
CA TYR A 108 16.21 23.39 -15.04
C TYR A 108 15.05 22.39 -15.00
N ALA A 109 15.09 21.36 -15.85
CA ALA A 109 14.06 20.34 -15.91
C ALA A 109 13.95 19.56 -14.58
N LEU A 110 15.09 19.18 -13.99
CA LEU A 110 15.13 18.52 -12.70
C LEU A 110 14.68 19.42 -11.54
N LEU A 111 15.00 20.71 -11.56
CA LEU A 111 14.52 21.65 -10.57
C LEU A 111 12.99 21.82 -10.64
N ASN A 112 12.42 21.86 -11.84
CA ASN A 112 10.97 21.86 -12.03
C ASN A 112 10.33 20.55 -11.55
N ASN A 113 10.98 19.41 -11.78
CA ASN A 113 10.54 18.13 -11.23
C ASN A 113 10.58 18.11 -9.70
N LEU A 114 11.64 18.64 -9.08
CA LEU A 114 11.74 18.81 -7.63
C LEU A 114 10.61 19.69 -7.09
N LYS A 115 10.36 20.86 -7.69
CA LYS A 115 9.25 21.75 -7.29
C LYS A 115 7.92 21.01 -7.33
N GLN A 116 7.66 20.29 -8.42
CA GLN A 116 6.45 19.49 -8.59
C GLN A 116 6.33 18.36 -7.54
N LEU A 117 7.42 17.67 -7.22
CA LEU A 117 7.43 16.67 -6.15
C LEU A 117 7.19 17.29 -4.78
N THR A 118 7.74 18.47 -4.50
CA THR A 118 7.49 19.21 -3.25
C THR A 118 6.02 19.64 -3.13
N TYR A 119 5.36 20.03 -4.22
CA TYR A 119 3.91 20.23 -4.23
C TYR A 119 3.14 18.96 -3.85
N GLN A 120 3.56 17.79 -4.34
CA GLN A 120 2.97 16.52 -3.97
C GLN A 120 3.17 16.17 -2.49
N VAL A 121 4.35 16.48 -1.93
CA VAL A 121 4.62 16.33 -0.49
C VAL A 121 3.63 17.16 0.34
N LYS A 122 3.49 18.45 0.02
CA LYS A 122 2.58 19.37 0.71
C LYS A 122 1.11 18.96 0.58
N ALA A 123 0.71 18.50 -0.60
CA ALA A 123 -0.65 18.00 -0.83
C ALA A 123 -0.95 16.75 0.01
N ASN A 124 -0.03 15.79 0.08
CA ASN A 124 -0.19 14.57 0.87
C ASN A 124 -0.16 14.85 2.38
N HIS A 125 0.67 15.79 2.85
CA HIS A 125 0.66 16.24 4.24
C HIS A 125 -0.71 16.83 4.61
N LYS A 126 -1.24 17.76 3.80
CA LYS A 126 -2.56 18.35 4.02
C LYS A 126 -3.69 17.31 4.06
N MET A 127 -3.59 16.24 3.25
CA MET A 127 -4.56 15.13 3.26
C MET A 127 -4.54 14.31 4.57
N ASN A 128 -3.47 14.39 5.35
CA ASN A 128 -3.34 13.69 6.63
C ASN A 128 -3.93 14.44 7.82
N CYS A 129 -4.46 15.65 7.63
CA CYS A 129 -5.14 16.43 8.67
C CYS A 129 -4.27 16.65 9.92
N GLU A 130 -2.98 16.90 9.71
CA GLU A 130 -2.09 17.35 10.77
C GLU A 130 -2.36 18.83 11.07
N ASP A 131 -2.21 19.24 12.33
CA ASP A 131 -2.50 20.61 12.77
C ASP A 131 -1.67 21.61 11.96
N ASN A 132 -2.35 22.56 11.31
CA ASN A 132 -1.75 23.61 10.47
C ASN A 132 -0.89 24.62 11.27
N GLU A 133 -0.65 24.39 12.56
CA GLU A 133 0.02 25.37 13.41
C GLU A 133 1.52 25.49 13.10
N TYR A 134 2.14 24.44 12.54
CA TYR A 134 3.54 24.46 12.10
C TYR A 134 3.75 23.65 10.82
N ALA A 135 4.50 24.20 9.87
CA ALA A 135 4.94 23.46 8.69
C ALA A 135 5.89 22.33 9.11
N ASP A 136 5.72 21.14 8.53
CA ASP A 136 6.59 20.00 8.79
C ASP A 136 8.03 20.34 8.37
N TRP A 137 9.02 19.94 9.17
CA TRP A 137 10.43 20.23 8.89
C TRP A 137 10.88 19.76 7.49
N ARG A 138 10.28 18.68 6.96
CA ARG A 138 10.57 18.16 5.61
C ARG A 138 10.15 19.14 4.53
N GLU A 139 9.02 19.81 4.71
CA GLU A 139 8.55 20.83 3.76
C GLU A 139 9.42 22.08 3.83
N ILE A 140 9.75 22.52 5.05
CA ILE A 140 10.64 23.66 5.28
C ILE A 140 12.00 23.41 4.66
N GLU A 141 12.58 22.22 4.86
CA GLU A 141 13.88 21.86 4.28
C GLU A 141 13.84 21.83 2.74
N LEU A 142 12.79 21.25 2.16
CA LEU A 142 12.61 21.22 0.71
C LEU A 142 12.44 22.62 0.12
N ASP A 143 11.65 23.48 0.77
CA ASP A 143 11.45 24.86 0.34
C ASP A 143 12.76 25.67 0.43
N ASN A 144 13.52 25.52 1.53
CA ASN A 144 14.82 26.16 1.68
C ASN A 144 15.80 25.71 0.59
N LYS A 145 15.86 24.40 0.30
CA LYS A 145 16.69 23.86 -0.79
C LYS A 145 16.28 24.41 -2.15
N ILE A 146 14.98 24.48 -2.45
CA ILE A 146 14.48 25.06 -3.70
C ILE A 146 14.85 26.54 -3.80
N ILE A 147 14.69 27.32 -2.74
CA ILE A 147 15.05 28.75 -2.71
C ILE A 147 16.55 28.95 -2.98
N THR A 148 17.40 28.13 -2.37
CA THR A 148 18.86 28.18 -2.62
C THR A 148 19.17 27.83 -4.09
N LEU A 149 18.59 26.74 -4.59
CA LEU A 149 18.77 26.30 -5.98
C LEU A 149 18.24 27.33 -7.00
N ASP A 150 17.18 28.07 -6.68
CA ASP A 150 16.67 29.15 -7.54
C ASP A 150 17.58 30.39 -7.54
N LYS A 151 18.29 30.67 -6.45
CA LYS A 151 19.23 31.83 -6.38
C LYS A 151 20.54 31.56 -7.11
N ASP A 152 21.05 30.34 -7.04
CA ASP A 152 22.39 29.98 -7.57
C ASP A 152 22.38 29.69 -9.09
N LEU A 153 21.51 30.35 -9.86
CA LEU A 153 21.25 30.04 -11.28
C LEU A 153 22.39 30.42 -12.24
N GLU A 154 23.22 31.41 -11.90
CA GLU A 154 24.19 31.98 -12.84
C GLU A 154 25.67 31.75 -12.49
N THR A 155 25.98 31.35 -11.25
CA THR A 155 27.37 31.35 -10.73
C THR A 155 27.88 30.00 -10.21
N ALA A 156 27.02 28.98 -10.10
CA ALA A 156 27.37 27.69 -9.52
C ALA A 156 27.86 26.66 -10.56
N ASP A 157 28.75 25.75 -10.14
CA ASP A 157 29.13 24.58 -10.93
C ASP A 157 27.86 23.73 -11.22
N LEU A 158 27.57 23.54 -12.51
CA LEU A 158 26.40 22.81 -12.99
C LEU A 158 26.39 21.34 -12.51
N ASN A 159 27.56 20.74 -12.28
CA ASN A 159 27.64 19.36 -11.78
C ASN A 159 27.33 19.28 -10.29
N GLU A 160 27.83 20.21 -9.49
CA GLU A 160 27.52 20.30 -8.07
C GLU A 160 26.03 20.59 -7.86
N ARG A 161 25.49 21.52 -8.65
CA ARG A 161 24.06 21.84 -8.69
C ARG A 161 23.20 20.62 -9.03
N LEU A 162 23.58 19.87 -10.08
CA LEU A 162 22.88 18.63 -10.47
C LEU A 162 22.82 17.65 -9.29
N LYS A 163 23.96 17.45 -8.61
CA LYS A 163 24.07 16.55 -7.46
C LYS A 163 23.16 16.99 -6.31
N GLU A 164 23.10 18.30 -6.02
CA GLU A 164 22.24 18.83 -4.97
C GLU A 164 20.75 18.71 -5.30
N ILE A 165 20.36 18.93 -6.57
CA ILE A 165 18.99 18.70 -7.03
C ILE A 165 18.61 17.22 -6.86
N ILE A 166 19.48 16.29 -7.27
CA ILE A 166 19.22 14.84 -7.13
C ILE A 166 19.06 14.45 -5.66
N ASN A 167 19.90 14.99 -4.76
CA ASN A 167 19.76 14.76 -3.32
C ASN A 167 18.44 15.31 -2.77
N SER A 168 18.03 16.49 -3.23
CA SER A 168 16.77 17.13 -2.85
C SER A 168 15.55 16.34 -3.36
N ILE A 169 15.62 15.77 -4.57
CA ILE A 169 14.59 14.87 -5.10
C ILE A 169 14.47 13.60 -4.25
N LYS A 170 15.60 13.01 -3.80
CA LYS A 170 15.59 11.86 -2.89
C LYS A 170 14.89 12.21 -1.57
N LEU A 171 15.15 13.40 -1.01
CA LEU A 171 14.45 13.89 0.17
C LEU A 171 12.94 14.04 -0.11
N ALA A 172 12.55 14.64 -1.24
CA ALA A 172 11.15 14.81 -1.61
C ALA A 172 10.41 13.46 -1.72
N LYS A 173 11.02 12.46 -2.37
CA LYS A 173 10.46 11.11 -2.47
C LYS A 173 10.31 10.42 -1.11
N LYS A 174 11.31 10.57 -0.22
CA LYS A 174 11.24 10.04 1.15
C LYS A 174 10.12 10.69 1.96
N SER A 175 10.00 12.02 1.87
CA SER A 175 8.95 12.79 2.52
C SER A 175 7.55 12.43 2.00
N LEU A 176 7.42 12.24 0.68
CA LEU A 176 6.17 11.80 0.05
C LEU A 176 5.75 10.41 0.54
N LEU A 177 6.70 9.45 0.58
CA LEU A 177 6.44 8.10 1.09
C LEU A 177 5.99 8.15 2.56
N TYR A 178 6.65 8.95 3.38
CA TYR A 178 6.27 9.13 4.78
C TYR A 178 4.82 9.61 4.91
N PHE A 179 4.44 10.69 4.21
CA PHE A 179 3.08 11.22 4.33
C PHE A 179 2.03 10.27 3.77
N ARG A 180 2.33 9.51 2.71
CA ARG A 180 1.42 8.47 2.22
C ARG A 180 1.14 7.37 3.25
N GLN A 181 2.12 7.05 4.08
CA GLN A 181 2.01 5.99 5.08
C GLN A 181 1.70 6.50 6.48
N TYR A 182 1.59 7.82 6.67
CA TYR A 182 1.50 8.47 7.98
C TYR A 182 0.36 7.91 8.85
N GLN A 183 -0.84 7.77 8.27
CA GLN A 183 -2.01 7.27 8.99
C GLN A 183 -2.11 5.74 9.05
N ARG A 184 -1.21 5.00 8.39
CA ARG A 184 -1.30 3.53 8.21
C ARG A 184 -1.45 2.79 9.53
N THR A 185 -0.61 3.12 10.51
CA THR A 185 -0.63 2.44 11.82
C THR A 185 -1.93 2.70 12.57
N ARG A 186 -2.44 3.94 12.54
CA ARG A 186 -3.73 4.28 13.17
C ARG A 186 -4.88 3.52 12.52
N PHE A 187 -4.91 3.45 11.18
CA PHE A 187 -5.90 2.65 10.46
C PHE A 187 -5.86 1.17 10.86
N LEU A 188 -4.67 0.57 10.90
CA LEU A 188 -4.52 -0.84 11.31
C LEU A 188 -4.99 -1.08 12.75
N LEU A 189 -4.72 -0.14 13.65
CA LEU A 189 -5.17 -0.22 15.04
C LEU A 189 -6.71 -0.14 15.14
N TYR A 190 -7.34 0.84 14.49
CA TYR A 190 -8.81 0.98 14.51
C TYR A 190 -9.51 -0.20 13.85
N LEU A 191 -8.99 -0.69 12.73
CA LEU A 191 -9.49 -1.89 12.06
C LEU A 191 -9.41 -3.11 12.99
N SER A 192 -8.29 -3.27 13.71
CA SER A 192 -8.10 -4.37 14.67
C SER A 192 -9.08 -4.29 15.83
N ILE A 193 -9.26 -3.11 16.44
CA ILE A 193 -10.23 -2.87 17.52
C ILE A 193 -11.65 -3.18 17.02
N MET A 194 -12.00 -2.71 15.82
CA MET A 194 -13.30 -2.96 15.23
C MET A 194 -13.58 -4.46 15.10
N TRP A 195 -12.69 -5.22 14.46
CA TRP A 195 -12.86 -6.67 14.27
C TRP A 195 -12.87 -7.45 15.58
N LEU A 196 -11.91 -7.19 16.48
CA LEU A 196 -11.86 -7.85 17.79
C LEU A 196 -13.12 -7.56 18.59
N GLY A 197 -13.60 -6.32 18.58
CA GLY A 197 -14.80 -5.96 19.31
C GLY A 197 -16.06 -6.65 18.78
N TRP A 198 -16.20 -6.80 17.45
CA TRP A 198 -17.30 -7.56 16.86
C TRP A 198 -17.23 -9.05 17.24
N ILE A 199 -16.04 -9.66 17.19
CA ILE A 199 -15.85 -11.07 17.59
C ILE A 199 -16.24 -11.26 19.06
N ILE A 200 -15.76 -10.40 19.96
CA ILE A 200 -16.08 -10.46 21.39
C ILE A 200 -17.58 -10.22 21.63
N SER A 201 -18.17 -9.26 20.93
CA SER A 201 -19.61 -8.95 21.01
C SER A 201 -20.46 -10.16 20.60
N LEU A 202 -20.12 -10.82 19.49
CA LEU A 202 -20.78 -12.05 19.04
C LEU A 202 -20.56 -13.20 20.04
N PHE A 203 -19.36 -13.33 20.59
CA PHE A 203 -19.05 -14.33 21.61
C PHE A 203 -19.94 -14.15 22.86
N PHE A 204 -20.12 -12.91 23.35
CA PHE A 204 -21.05 -12.63 24.44
C PHE A 204 -22.50 -12.95 24.07
N LYS A 205 -22.93 -12.70 22.83
CA LYS A 205 -24.30 -13.00 22.41
C LYS A 205 -24.58 -14.49 22.29
N ILE A 206 -23.57 -15.29 21.93
CA ILE A 206 -23.69 -16.75 21.78
C ILE A 206 -23.56 -17.46 23.14
N THR A 207 -22.60 -17.06 23.97
CA THR A 207 -22.26 -17.74 25.23
C THR A 207 -22.89 -17.10 26.46
N GLY A 208 -23.35 -15.86 26.32
CA GLY A 208 -23.84 -15.05 27.40
C GLY A 208 -25.29 -15.35 27.74
N VAL A 209 -25.57 -15.39 29.04
CA VAL A 209 -26.93 -15.33 29.58
C VAL A 209 -27.08 -13.96 30.25
N ASN A 210 -28.29 -13.40 30.20
CA ASN A 210 -28.57 -12.13 30.87
C ASN A 210 -28.14 -12.21 32.34
N ARG A 211 -27.39 -11.20 32.80
CA ARG A 211 -27.06 -11.07 34.22
C ARG A 211 -28.36 -10.87 35.01
N PRO A 212 -28.49 -11.51 36.18
CA PRO A 212 -29.69 -11.38 37.01
C PRO A 212 -29.85 -9.95 37.55
N VAL A 213 -28.74 -9.24 37.74
CA VAL A 213 -28.72 -7.83 38.17
C VAL A 213 -27.95 -7.03 37.12
N ILE A 214 -28.65 -6.10 36.47
CA ILE A 214 -28.06 -5.15 35.55
C ILE A 214 -27.96 -3.81 36.28
N HIS A 215 -26.73 -3.29 36.40
CA HIS A 215 -26.49 -2.00 37.03
C HIS A 215 -26.83 -0.89 36.03
N SER A 216 -28.07 -0.41 36.06
CA SER A 216 -28.58 0.63 35.15
C SER A 216 -27.72 1.89 35.15
N PHE A 217 -27.15 2.26 36.30
CA PHE A 217 -26.23 3.39 36.44
C PHE A 217 -24.93 3.21 35.64
N ILE A 218 -24.33 2.01 35.64
CA ILE A 218 -23.11 1.73 34.88
C ILE A 218 -23.39 1.77 33.37
N LEU A 219 -24.56 1.26 32.95
CA LEU A 219 -24.98 1.32 31.56
C LEU A 219 -25.20 2.78 31.11
N LEU A 220 -25.80 3.61 31.96
CA LEU A 220 -25.98 5.05 31.70
C LEU A 220 -24.63 5.75 31.54
N ILE A 221 -23.69 5.54 32.47
CA ILE A 221 -22.33 6.11 32.37
C ILE A 221 -21.66 5.65 31.06
N THR A 222 -21.75 4.37 30.72
CA THR A 222 -21.14 3.83 29.49
C THR A 222 -21.69 4.52 28.24
N ASN A 223 -23.01 4.78 28.19
CA ASN A 223 -23.64 5.49 27.08
C ASN A 223 -23.23 6.98 27.03
N ILE A 224 -23.09 7.63 28.18
CA ILE A 224 -22.62 9.03 28.27
C ILE A 224 -21.18 9.13 27.77
N VAL A 225 -20.29 8.24 28.24
CA VAL A 225 -18.88 8.18 27.79
C VAL A 225 -18.80 7.96 26.28
N PHE A 226 -19.62 7.06 25.74
CA PHE A 226 -19.70 6.84 24.30
C PHE A 226 -20.15 8.09 23.53
N LEU A 227 -21.18 8.78 24.00
CA LEU A 227 -21.67 10.01 23.37
C LEU A 227 -20.60 11.11 23.40
N ILE A 228 -19.94 11.30 24.55
CA ILE A 228 -18.81 12.24 24.69
C ILE A 228 -17.70 11.87 23.70
N SER A 229 -17.35 10.59 23.59
CA SER A 229 -16.30 10.12 22.68
C SER A 229 -16.63 10.42 21.21
N ILE A 230 -17.89 10.26 20.79
CA ILE A 230 -18.33 10.63 19.44
C ILE A 230 -18.20 12.14 19.21
N ILE A 231 -18.64 12.96 20.17
CA ILE A 231 -18.55 14.42 20.08
C ILE A 231 -17.08 14.84 19.99
N THR A 232 -16.19 14.24 20.79
CA THR A 232 -14.76 14.51 20.72
C THR A 232 -14.17 14.16 19.36
N ILE A 233 -14.52 13.02 18.76
CA ILE A 233 -14.11 12.68 17.38
C ILE A 233 -14.58 13.75 16.40
N PHE A 234 -15.85 14.16 16.48
CA PHE A 234 -16.40 15.15 15.56
C PHE A 234 -15.67 16.50 15.67
N ILE A 235 -15.32 16.92 16.90
CA ILE A 235 -14.52 18.12 17.13
C ILE A 235 -13.11 17.96 16.59
N MET A 236 -12.42 16.84 16.90
CA MET A 236 -11.05 16.58 16.47
C MET A 236 -10.90 16.55 14.94
N TYR A 237 -11.90 16.06 14.22
CA TYR A 237 -11.83 15.93 12.76
C TYR A 237 -12.67 16.99 12.01
N LYS A 238 -13.10 18.05 12.69
CA LYS A 238 -13.96 19.09 12.09
C LYS A 238 -13.34 19.73 10.86
N ASP A 239 -12.04 20.03 10.92
CA ASP A 239 -11.30 20.71 9.84
C ASP A 239 -10.58 19.74 8.91
N CYS A 240 -10.85 18.43 9.06
CA CYS A 240 -10.25 17.37 8.27
C CYS A 240 -11.16 16.97 7.09
N ASN A 241 -10.75 17.26 5.86
CA ASN A 241 -11.48 16.84 4.66
C ASN A 241 -11.44 15.32 4.43
N ASN A 242 -10.53 14.58 5.07
CA ASN A 242 -10.38 13.15 4.87
C ASN A 242 -11.30 12.36 5.82
N TRP A 243 -12.46 11.96 5.30
CA TRP A 243 -13.48 11.21 6.04
C TRP A 243 -13.04 9.83 6.53
N ARG A 244 -11.99 9.24 5.92
CA ARG A 244 -11.62 7.84 6.18
C ARG A 244 -11.25 7.63 7.65
N LEU A 245 -10.31 8.42 8.17
CA LEU A 245 -9.78 8.20 9.51
C LEU A 245 -10.85 8.40 10.59
N SER A 246 -11.66 9.45 10.46
CA SER A 246 -12.76 9.73 11.39
C SER A 246 -13.80 8.61 11.37
N TYR A 247 -14.14 8.08 10.20
CA TYR A 247 -15.09 6.98 10.06
C TYR A 247 -14.59 5.66 10.68
N TYR A 248 -13.33 5.28 10.43
CA TYR A 248 -12.75 4.09 11.06
C TYR A 248 -12.62 4.25 12.58
N THR A 249 -12.28 5.46 13.06
CA THR A 249 -12.24 5.75 14.50
C THR A 249 -13.64 5.59 15.11
N PHE A 250 -14.67 6.16 14.47
CA PHE A 250 -16.06 6.03 14.90
C PHE A 250 -16.50 4.57 15.01
N LEU A 251 -16.26 3.76 13.97
CA LEU A 251 -16.61 2.34 13.97
C LEU A 251 -15.86 1.55 15.05
N ALA A 252 -14.59 1.87 15.30
CA ALA A 252 -13.82 1.26 16.37
C ALA A 252 -14.42 1.58 17.76
N ILE A 253 -14.83 2.84 18.00
CA ILE A 253 -15.49 3.25 19.25
C ILE A 253 -16.85 2.56 19.40
N VAL A 254 -17.66 2.49 18.34
CA VAL A 254 -18.95 1.76 18.36
C VAL A 254 -18.72 0.29 18.73
N SER A 255 -17.73 -0.35 18.12
CA SER A 255 -17.38 -1.75 18.41
C SER A 255 -16.98 -1.93 19.88
N LEU A 256 -16.13 -1.06 20.41
CA LEU A 256 -15.72 -1.08 21.82
C LEU A 256 -16.91 -0.85 22.77
N TRP A 257 -17.79 0.10 22.46
CA TRP A 257 -19.00 0.37 23.24
C TRP A 257 -19.93 -0.85 23.26
N LEU A 258 -20.12 -1.53 22.12
CA LEU A 258 -20.91 -2.76 22.06
C LEU A 258 -20.32 -3.87 22.93
N VAL A 259 -18.98 -4.04 22.92
CA VAL A 259 -18.30 -5.01 23.80
C VAL A 259 -18.57 -4.71 25.27
N ILE A 260 -18.36 -3.47 25.70
CA ILE A 260 -18.55 -3.08 27.10
C ILE A 260 -20.00 -3.27 27.51
N ARG A 261 -20.95 -2.83 26.67
CA ARG A 261 -22.38 -2.99 26.90
C ARG A 261 -22.77 -4.46 27.01
N ASN A 262 -22.27 -5.31 26.12
CA ASN A 262 -22.53 -6.75 26.18
C ASN A 262 -21.89 -7.39 27.41
N ALA A 263 -20.70 -6.97 27.82
CA ALA A 263 -20.05 -7.47 29.04
C ALA A 263 -20.81 -7.09 30.32
N ILE A 264 -21.52 -5.96 30.33
CA ILE A 264 -22.38 -5.52 31.43
C ILE A 264 -23.69 -6.31 31.44
N ILE A 265 -24.34 -6.48 30.29
CA ILE A 265 -25.66 -7.14 30.17
C ILE A 265 -25.56 -8.65 30.32
N TYR A 266 -24.54 -9.25 29.71
CA TYR A 266 -24.35 -10.68 29.67
C TYR A 266 -23.29 -11.12 30.68
N THR A 267 -23.51 -12.26 31.29
CA THR A 267 -22.48 -13.04 31.95
C THR A 267 -22.24 -14.28 31.12
N ILE A 268 -20.98 -14.65 30.96
CA ILE A 268 -20.59 -15.85 30.23
C ILE A 268 -21.02 -17.03 31.08
N LYS A 269 -22.09 -17.71 30.68
CA LYS A 269 -22.54 -18.94 31.34
C LYS A 269 -22.05 -20.14 30.53
N LEU A 270 -20.74 -20.22 30.40
CA LEU A 270 -20.12 -21.48 30.00
C LEU A 270 -20.26 -22.41 31.22
N LYS A 271 -21.01 -23.50 31.08
CA LYS A 271 -20.84 -24.66 31.97
C LYS A 271 -19.45 -25.23 31.68
N ILE A 272 -18.42 -24.58 32.22
CA ILE A 272 -17.08 -25.13 32.30
C ILE A 272 -17.16 -26.18 33.39
N CYS A 273 -17.69 -27.36 33.06
CA CYS A 273 -17.30 -28.54 33.82
C CYS A 273 -15.79 -28.58 33.71
N ASN A 274 -15.07 -28.59 34.84
CA ASN A 274 -13.60 -28.52 34.91
C ASN A 274 -13.00 -29.75 34.22
N ASN A 275 -12.99 -29.68 32.90
CA ASN A 275 -12.80 -30.80 32.02
C ASN A 275 -11.80 -30.33 30.98
N LYS A 276 -10.73 -31.11 30.84
CA LYS A 276 -9.57 -30.84 29.99
C LYS A 276 -9.98 -30.43 28.56
N TYR A 277 -11.15 -30.86 28.09
CA TYR A 277 -11.72 -30.52 26.79
C TYR A 277 -12.06 -29.02 26.58
N TYR A 278 -12.56 -28.31 27.60
CA TYR A 278 -12.93 -26.89 27.41
C TYR A 278 -11.70 -25.98 27.29
N TRP A 279 -10.69 -26.22 28.13
CA TRP A 279 -9.42 -25.49 28.05
C TRP A 279 -8.66 -25.77 26.75
N THR A 280 -8.71 -27.01 26.25
CA THR A 280 -8.12 -27.36 24.94
C THR A 280 -8.86 -26.68 23.79
N LEU A 281 -10.19 -26.56 23.83
CA LEU A 281 -10.95 -25.79 22.82
C LEU A 281 -10.64 -24.30 22.85
N ILE A 282 -10.54 -23.67 24.02
CA ILE A 282 -10.19 -22.24 24.13
C ILE A 282 -8.77 -22.00 23.61
N ALA A 283 -7.81 -22.84 24.01
CA ALA A 283 -6.44 -22.76 23.53
C ALA A 283 -6.37 -22.94 22.00
N GLU A 284 -7.15 -23.87 21.44
CA GLU A 284 -7.24 -24.08 19.99
C GLU A 284 -7.82 -22.86 19.27
N ILE A 285 -8.88 -22.24 19.78
CA ILE A 285 -9.46 -21.04 19.16
C ILE A 285 -8.43 -19.90 19.14
N ILE A 286 -7.72 -19.67 20.26
CA ILE A 286 -6.68 -18.64 20.34
C ILE A 286 -5.54 -18.98 19.36
N PHE A 287 -5.11 -20.24 19.32
CA PHE A 287 -4.10 -20.71 18.38
C PHE A 287 -4.50 -20.48 16.93
N LEU A 288 -5.72 -20.86 16.54
CA LEU A 288 -6.24 -20.67 15.18
C LEU A 288 -6.37 -19.19 14.80
N LEU A 289 -6.76 -18.31 15.73
CA LEU A 289 -6.77 -16.86 15.49
C LEU A 289 -5.36 -16.32 15.23
N VAL A 290 -4.36 -16.77 16.00
CA VAL A 290 -2.96 -16.40 15.80
C VAL A 290 -2.43 -16.95 14.46
N ILE A 291 -2.72 -18.22 14.15
CA ILE A 291 -2.35 -18.85 12.88
C ILE A 291 -3.01 -18.14 11.70
N MET A 292 -4.27 -17.73 11.81
CA MET A 292 -4.96 -16.98 10.76
C MET A 292 -4.30 -15.62 10.54
N PHE A 293 -3.90 -14.92 11.61
CA PHE A 293 -3.16 -13.66 11.52
C PHE A 293 -1.79 -13.83 10.86
N ILE A 294 -0.99 -14.81 11.29
CA ILE A 294 0.32 -15.11 10.69
C ILE A 294 0.15 -15.59 9.24
N GLY A 295 -0.92 -16.34 8.98
CA GLY A 295 -1.27 -16.88 7.67
C GLY A 295 -1.59 -15.84 6.61
N LEU A 296 -1.95 -14.61 7.00
CA LEU A 296 -2.06 -13.47 6.09
C LEU A 296 -0.71 -13.09 5.47
N THR A 297 0.39 -13.39 6.15
CA THR A 297 1.76 -13.13 5.69
C THR A 297 2.39 -14.40 5.12
N TYR A 298 2.22 -15.54 5.79
CA TYR A 298 2.83 -16.81 5.44
C TYR A 298 1.78 -17.90 5.27
N ARG A 299 1.27 -18.07 4.05
CA ARG A 299 0.20 -19.03 3.71
C ARG A 299 0.47 -20.44 4.23
N SER A 300 1.71 -20.91 4.22
CA SER A 300 2.10 -22.25 4.69
C SER A 300 1.71 -22.51 6.15
N VAL A 301 1.65 -21.46 6.98
CA VAL A 301 1.28 -21.54 8.40
C VAL A 301 -0.19 -21.94 8.59
N LEU A 302 -1.06 -21.66 7.61
CA LEU A 302 -2.46 -22.13 7.65
C LEU A 302 -2.56 -23.66 7.64
N SER A 303 -1.58 -24.35 7.03
CA SER A 303 -1.49 -25.82 7.05
C SER A 303 -1.32 -26.36 8.46
N ILE A 304 -0.52 -25.67 9.28
CA ILE A 304 -0.30 -26.01 10.69
C ILE A 304 -1.62 -25.89 11.46
N GLY A 305 -2.39 -24.83 11.21
CA GLY A 305 -3.73 -24.66 11.79
C GLY A 305 -4.72 -25.75 11.37
N MET A 306 -4.69 -26.16 10.09
CA MET A 306 -5.56 -27.27 9.63
C MET A 306 -5.18 -28.61 10.28
N LEU A 307 -3.88 -28.87 10.47
CA LEU A 307 -3.39 -30.06 11.17
C LEU A 307 -3.71 -30.04 12.66
N SER A 308 -3.66 -28.87 13.32
CA SER A 308 -4.02 -28.75 14.74
C SER A 308 -5.50 -29.07 14.96
N ILE A 309 -6.39 -28.65 14.05
CA ILE A 309 -7.82 -28.99 14.10
C ILE A 309 -8.02 -30.51 14.09
N ILE A 310 -7.25 -31.25 13.28
CA ILE A 310 -7.34 -32.72 13.22
C ILE A 310 -6.96 -33.35 14.58
N LEU A 311 -5.84 -32.89 15.15
CA LEU A 311 -5.37 -33.36 16.46
C LEU A 311 -6.39 -33.05 17.55
N THR A 312 -6.88 -31.82 17.59
CA THR A 312 -7.82 -31.36 18.61
C THR A 312 -9.18 -32.03 18.45
N GLN A 313 -9.65 -32.29 17.23
CA GLN A 313 -10.84 -33.12 17.01
C GLN A 313 -10.66 -34.54 17.53
N LYS A 314 -9.52 -35.19 17.31
CA LYS A 314 -9.26 -36.55 17.82
C LYS A 314 -9.20 -36.60 19.35
N ILE A 315 -8.73 -35.51 19.98
CA ILE A 315 -8.70 -35.37 21.43
C ILE A 315 -10.12 -35.13 21.97
N VAL A 316 -10.90 -34.23 21.35
CA VAL A 316 -12.19 -33.77 21.87
C VAL A 316 -13.36 -34.69 21.50
N LEU A 317 -13.38 -35.23 20.28
CA LEU A 317 -14.44 -36.09 19.77
C LEU A 317 -14.01 -37.56 19.82
N LYS A 318 -14.62 -38.34 20.74
CA LYS A 318 -14.37 -39.79 20.88
C LYS A 318 -14.70 -40.62 19.64
N ASN A 319 -15.53 -40.09 18.73
CA ASN A 319 -15.98 -40.81 17.54
C ASN A 319 -16.00 -39.85 16.33
N THR A 320 -14.86 -39.66 15.69
CA THR A 320 -14.75 -38.85 14.47
C THR A 320 -15.07 -39.72 13.25
N LYS A 321 -15.92 -39.22 12.34
CA LYS A 321 -16.11 -39.89 11.04
C LYS A 321 -14.79 -39.81 10.27
N ASN A 322 -14.29 -40.95 9.77
CA ASN A 322 -13.05 -41.03 9.00
C ASN A 322 -12.97 -40.03 7.83
N LEU A 323 -14.12 -39.63 7.26
CA LEU A 323 -14.18 -38.65 6.18
C LEU A 323 -13.60 -37.27 6.57
N PHE A 324 -13.82 -36.81 7.81
CA PHE A 324 -13.34 -35.50 8.25
C PHE A 324 -11.82 -35.41 8.34
N PHE A 325 -11.17 -36.52 8.68
CA PHE A 325 -9.71 -36.62 8.70
C PHE A 325 -9.14 -36.39 7.29
N TRP A 326 -9.69 -37.07 6.28
CA TRP A 326 -9.22 -36.94 4.89
C TRP A 326 -9.49 -35.56 4.30
N THR A 327 -10.64 -34.96 4.60
CA THR A 327 -10.93 -33.59 4.14
C THR A 327 -10.01 -32.56 4.78
N ALA A 328 -9.73 -32.68 6.08
CA ALA A 328 -8.84 -31.75 6.78
C ALA A 328 -7.39 -31.92 6.35
N LEU A 329 -6.94 -33.16 6.08
CA LEU A 329 -5.62 -33.42 5.52
C LEU A 329 -5.49 -32.82 4.11
N SER A 330 -6.50 -32.98 3.26
CA SER A 330 -6.53 -32.34 1.94
C SER A 330 -6.49 -30.81 2.04
N LEU A 331 -7.22 -30.23 2.99
CA LEU A 331 -7.20 -28.78 3.25
C LEU A 331 -5.88 -28.31 3.86
N ALA A 332 -5.16 -29.14 4.60
CA ALA A 332 -3.83 -28.82 5.12
C ALA A 332 -2.76 -28.83 4.02
N VAL A 333 -2.94 -29.61 2.95
CA VAL A 333 -2.03 -29.59 1.79
C VAL A 333 -2.23 -28.36 0.94
N PHE A 334 -3.47 -27.84 0.82
CA PHE A 334 -3.78 -26.72 -0.07
C PHE A 334 -2.91 -25.46 0.15
N PRO A 335 -2.63 -24.98 1.37
CA PRO A 335 -1.75 -23.83 1.60
C PRO A 335 -0.26 -24.10 1.31
N LEU A 336 0.14 -25.37 1.20
CA LEU A 336 1.50 -25.79 0.80
C LEU A 336 1.62 -25.98 -0.71
N LEU A 337 0.51 -26.15 -1.41
CA LEU A 337 0.54 -26.14 -2.87
C LEU A 337 1.15 -24.81 -3.31
N PRO A 338 2.00 -24.85 -4.36
CA PRO A 338 2.52 -23.61 -4.90
C PRO A 338 1.33 -22.69 -5.15
N VAL A 339 1.51 -21.41 -4.82
CA VAL A 339 0.69 -20.36 -5.43
C VAL A 339 0.76 -20.59 -6.94
N VAL A 340 -0.25 -20.20 -7.72
CA VAL A 340 -0.17 -20.30 -9.19
C VAL A 340 0.96 -19.36 -9.65
N GLU A 341 2.17 -19.88 -9.57
CA GLU A 341 3.48 -19.33 -9.85
C GLU A 341 4.35 -20.56 -10.10
N PRO A 342 4.45 -21.06 -11.34
CA PRO A 342 5.56 -21.89 -11.73
C PRO A 342 6.74 -20.98 -12.04
N TYR A 343 7.86 -21.23 -11.37
CA TYR A 343 9.17 -20.79 -11.84
C TYR A 343 9.30 -21.04 -13.35
N PRO A 344 9.82 -20.07 -14.12
CA PRO A 344 9.92 -20.20 -15.56
C PRO A 344 10.75 -21.43 -15.90
N ARG A 345 10.17 -22.36 -16.66
CA ARG A 345 10.96 -23.36 -17.37
C ARG A 345 11.60 -22.66 -18.56
N ILE A 346 12.71 -21.97 -18.29
CA ILE A 346 13.57 -21.41 -19.32
C ILE A 346 14.20 -22.59 -20.06
N TYR A 347 13.51 -23.12 -21.07
CA TYR A 347 14.19 -23.82 -22.14
C TYR A 347 14.76 -22.73 -23.03
N ILE A 348 16.07 -22.51 -22.93
CA ILE A 348 16.82 -21.76 -23.91
C ILE A 348 16.64 -22.52 -25.23
N VAL A 349 15.86 -21.94 -26.14
CA VAL A 349 15.80 -22.35 -27.56
C VAL A 349 16.56 -21.33 -28.37
#